data_AF-A0A352RBE4-F1
#
_entry.id   AF-A0A352RBE4-F1
#
_cell.length_a   1.000
_cell.length_b   1.000
_cell.length_c   1.000
_cell.angle_alpha   90.00
_cell.angle_beta   90.00
_cell.angle_gamma   90.00
#
_symmetry.space_group_name_H-M   'P 1'
#
loop_
_entity.id
_entity.type
_entity.pdbx_description
1 polymer ?
#
loop_
_entity_poly.entity_id
_entity_poly.type
_entity_poly.pdbx_seq_one_letter_code
_entity_poly.pdbx_strand_id
1 'polypeptide(L)'
;MMKYLEFRLTNKNKNYENKNLFKKMLFDLLEFLLEKIIPISNPIQSKLIDKVEYWMIEFEILSGNPIREIGLDINKNVIVKFPFKNDYGYWLDNNLTLNDFIAKFETKEIKQTDFEENWMKII
;
A
#
# COMPACT_ATOMS: atom_id res chain seq x y z
N MET A 1 3.68 -20.49 1.54
CA MET A 1 3.32 -19.97 2.90
C MET A 1 3.20 -18.46 2.76
N MET A 2 2.20 -17.86 3.40
CA MET A 2 1.94 -16.42 3.27
C MET A 2 2.34 -15.67 4.53
N LYS A 3 2.73 -14.41 4.37
CA LYS A 3 2.99 -13.47 5.46
C LYS A 3 2.16 -12.22 5.28
N TYR A 4 1.69 -11.64 6.37
CA TYR A 4 0.80 -10.48 6.33
C TYR A 4 1.39 -9.36 7.17
N LEU A 5 1.58 -8.20 6.56
CA LEU A 5 2.07 -7.01 7.26
C LEU A 5 1.02 -5.91 7.19
N GLU A 6 0.85 -5.21 8.30
CA GLU A 6 0.25 -3.89 8.35
C GLU A 6 1.35 -2.86 8.56
N PHE A 7 1.29 -1.74 7.85
CA PHE A 7 2.10 -0.58 8.19
C PHE A 7 1.31 0.69 7.98
N ARG A 8 1.72 1.73 8.70
CA ARG A 8 1.20 3.08 8.50
C ARG A 8 2.13 3.82 7.55
N LEU A 9 1.57 4.57 6.62
CA LEU A 9 2.34 5.62 5.94
C LEU A 9 2.65 6.69 6.98
N THR A 10 3.91 6.74 7.43
CA THR A 10 4.34 7.60 8.53
C THR A 10 4.22 9.07 8.14
N ASN A 11 3.12 9.73 8.51
CA ASN A 11 3.14 11.17 8.78
C ASN A 11 3.48 11.36 10.25
N LYS A 12 4.75 11.15 10.62
CA LYS A 12 5.24 11.60 11.92
C LYS A 12 5.22 13.13 11.87
N ASN A 13 4.18 13.68 12.51
CA ASN A 13 3.87 15.09 12.77
C ASN A 13 3.05 15.82 11.70
N LYS A 14 1.79 16.09 12.05
CA LYS A 14 0.97 17.16 11.46
C LYS A 14 1.61 18.52 11.75
N ASN A 15 2.66 18.88 11.03
CA ASN A 15 3.02 20.27 10.75
C ASN A 15 2.78 20.47 9.25
N TYR A 16 1.95 21.45 8.90
CA TYR A 16 1.43 21.69 7.55
C TYR A 16 2.51 21.90 6.47
N GLU A 17 3.77 22.11 6.85
CA GLU A 17 4.92 22.26 5.95
C GLU A 17 5.48 20.93 5.43
N ASN A 18 5.40 19.83 6.20
CA ASN A 18 6.00 18.54 5.83
C ASN A 18 5.19 17.76 4.78
N LYS A 19 3.95 18.17 4.53
CA LYS A 19 3.04 17.50 3.60
C LYS A 19 3.56 17.53 2.17
N ASN A 20 4.23 18.61 1.76
CA ASN A 20 4.83 18.74 0.42
C ASN A 20 6.12 17.94 0.28
N LEU A 21 6.93 17.82 1.34
CA LEU A 21 8.19 17.06 1.29
C LEU A 21 7.96 15.54 1.28
N PHE A 22 7.02 15.05 2.08
CA PHE A 22 6.65 13.62 2.05
C PHE A 22 5.87 13.25 0.80
N LYS A 23 4.96 14.12 0.35
CA LYS A 23 4.37 13.97 -0.98
C LYS A 23 5.46 13.93 -2.03
N LYS A 24 6.43 14.84 -1.99
CA LYS A 24 7.54 14.84 -2.93
C LYS A 24 8.38 13.57 -2.84
N MET A 25 8.73 13.06 -1.66
CA MET A 25 9.49 11.81 -1.52
C MET A 25 8.71 10.58 -1.98
N LEU A 26 7.39 10.54 -1.72
CA LEU A 26 6.49 9.50 -2.21
C LEU A 26 6.28 9.61 -3.72
N PHE A 27 6.08 10.83 -4.24
CA PHE A 27 5.99 11.12 -5.67
C PHE A 27 7.31 10.84 -6.39
N ASP A 28 8.47 11.13 -5.80
CA ASP A 28 9.79 10.87 -6.37
C ASP A 28 10.03 9.34 -6.41
N LEU A 29 9.59 8.61 -5.38
CA LEU A 29 9.59 7.14 -5.37
C LEU A 29 8.62 6.58 -6.42
N LEU A 30 7.43 7.18 -6.57
CA LEU A 30 6.42 6.80 -7.55
C LEU A 30 6.86 7.14 -8.98
N GLU A 31 7.37 8.33 -9.26
CA GLU A 31 7.88 8.76 -10.58
C GLU A 31 9.04 7.86 -11.01
N PHE A 32 9.98 7.58 -10.11
CA PHE A 32 11.08 6.67 -10.38
C PHE A 32 10.62 5.23 -10.73
N LEU A 33 9.48 4.78 -10.18
CA LEU A 33 8.92 3.46 -10.43
C LEU A 33 7.98 3.43 -11.66
N LEU A 34 7.21 4.49 -11.88
CA LEU A 34 6.24 4.67 -12.97
C LEU A 34 6.91 4.95 -14.33
N GLU A 35 8.14 5.47 -14.36
CA GLU A 35 8.90 5.66 -15.61
C GLU A 35 9.19 4.35 -16.35
N LYS A 36 9.02 3.18 -15.70
CA LYS A 36 9.34 1.88 -16.31
C LYS A 36 8.16 1.04 -16.75
N ILE A 37 6.97 1.13 -16.14
CA ILE A 37 5.87 0.20 -16.44
C ILE A 37 4.50 0.88 -16.18
N ILE A 38 3.60 0.79 -17.17
CA ILE A 38 2.13 0.89 -17.10
C ILE A 38 1.44 2.26 -17.40
N PRO A 39 0.32 2.26 -18.19
CA PRO A 39 -0.42 3.45 -18.59
C PRO A 39 -1.35 3.98 -17.48
N ILE A 40 -1.36 5.30 -17.32
CA ILE A 40 -2.42 6.17 -16.72
C ILE A 40 -3.45 5.42 -15.84
N SER A 41 -3.18 5.33 -14.54
CA SER A 41 -4.16 4.90 -13.53
C SER A 41 -5.47 5.71 -13.64
N ASN A 42 -6.61 5.07 -13.41
CA ASN A 42 -7.91 5.74 -13.38
C ASN A 42 -7.92 6.88 -12.34
N PRO A 43 -8.25 8.14 -12.72
CA PRO A 43 -8.23 9.30 -11.81
C PRO A 43 -9.08 9.20 -10.54
N ILE A 44 -10.01 8.23 -10.49
CA ILE A 44 -10.84 7.98 -9.30
C ILE A 44 -10.07 7.18 -8.24
N GLN A 45 -9.25 6.21 -8.66
CA GLN A 45 -8.48 5.37 -7.74
C GLN A 45 -7.32 6.14 -7.11
N SER A 46 -6.64 7.02 -7.86
CA SER A 46 -5.59 7.89 -7.32
C SER A 46 -6.10 8.77 -6.17
N LYS A 47 -7.34 9.28 -6.26
CA LYS A 47 -7.97 10.07 -5.19
C LYS A 47 -8.30 9.26 -3.92
N LEU A 48 -8.47 7.94 -4.04
CA LEU A 48 -8.70 7.07 -2.88
C LEU A 48 -7.38 6.65 -2.24
N ILE A 49 -6.35 6.38 -3.05
CA ILE A 49 -4.98 6.09 -2.59
C ILE A 49 -4.44 7.25 -1.73
N ASP A 50 -4.70 8.50 -2.13
CA ASP A 50 -4.36 9.71 -1.36
C ASP A 50 -5.00 9.77 0.04
N LYS A 51 -6.06 8.99 0.30
CA LYS A 51 -6.76 8.90 1.60
C LYS A 51 -6.34 7.70 2.43
N VAL A 52 -5.47 6.83 1.90
CA VAL A 52 -4.97 5.65 2.62
C VAL A 52 -3.96 6.08 3.67
N GLU A 53 -4.21 5.70 4.91
CA GLU A 53 -3.33 5.93 6.06
C GLU A 53 -2.58 4.65 6.46
N TYR A 54 -3.22 3.49 6.27
CA TYR A 54 -2.64 2.19 6.57
C TYR A 54 -2.75 1.26 5.39
N TRP A 55 -1.72 0.45 5.20
CA TRP A 55 -1.73 -0.64 4.24
C TRP A 55 -1.65 -1.97 4.96
N MET A 56 -2.45 -2.93 4.50
CA MET A 56 -2.26 -4.34 4.79
C MET A 56 -1.81 -5.02 3.52
N ILE A 57 -0.73 -5.80 3.56
CA ILE A 57 -0.20 -6.50 2.39
C ILE A 57 0.01 -7.98 2.73
N GLU A 58 -0.47 -8.84 1.85
CA GLU A 58 -0.16 -10.27 1.81
C GLU A 58 1.07 -10.49 0.93
N PHE A 59 2.04 -11.24 1.43
CA PHE A 59 3.26 -11.62 0.74
C PHE A 59 3.38 -13.13 0.62
N GLU A 60 3.88 -13.60 -0.52
CA GLU A 60 4.34 -14.97 -0.67
C GLU A 60 5.77 -15.09 -0.13
N ILE A 61 6.02 -15.98 0.82
CA ILE A 61 7.26 -15.97 1.60
C ILE A 61 8.50 -16.40 0.80
N LEU A 62 8.33 -17.26 -0.21
CA LEU A 62 9.47 -17.81 -0.94
C LEU A 62 10.07 -16.80 -1.91
N SER A 63 9.22 -16.10 -2.64
CA SER A 63 9.61 -14.99 -3.53
C SER A 63 9.78 -13.67 -2.78
N GLY A 64 9.09 -13.50 -1.66
CA GLY A 64 8.97 -12.22 -0.97
C GLY A 64 8.03 -11.25 -1.68
N ASN A 65 7.34 -11.66 -2.74
CA ASN A 65 6.51 -10.77 -3.55
C ASN A 65 5.19 -10.46 -2.87
N PRO A 66 4.69 -9.21 -2.98
CA PRO A 66 3.33 -8.88 -2.56
C PRO A 66 2.31 -9.50 -3.53
N ILE A 67 1.18 -9.96 -2.99
CA ILE A 67 0.13 -10.70 -3.72
C ILE A 67 -1.21 -9.97 -3.69
N ARG A 68 -1.60 -9.46 -2.51
CA ARG A 68 -2.81 -8.65 -2.30
C ARG A 68 -2.51 -7.49 -1.37
N GLU A 69 -3.23 -6.40 -1.55
CA GLU A 69 -3.13 -5.22 -0.69
C GLU A 69 -4.50 -4.61 -0.37
N ILE A 70 -4.59 -4.01 0.81
CA ILE A 70 -5.77 -3.32 1.32
C ILE A 70 -5.33 -1.97 1.85
N GLY A 71 -5.91 -0.91 1.31
CA GLY A 71 -5.73 0.45 1.84
C GLY A 71 -6.86 0.79 2.80
N LEU A 72 -6.49 1.27 3.99
CA LEU A 72 -7.40 1.69 5.05
C LEU A 72 -7.30 3.20 5.31
N ASP A 73 -8.43 3.83 5.61
CA ASP A 73 -8.46 5.21 6.10
C ASP A 73 -7.94 5.33 7.55
N ILE A 74 -7.93 6.56 8.10
CA ILE A 74 -7.52 6.84 9.48
C ILE A 74 -8.33 6.09 10.54
N ASN A 75 -9.57 5.72 10.21
CA ASN A 75 -10.50 5.02 11.09
C ASN A 75 -10.45 3.49 10.87
N LYS A 76 -9.48 2.98 10.11
CA LYS A 76 -9.33 1.57 9.75
C LYS A 76 -10.48 1.02 8.89
N ASN A 77 -11.21 1.88 8.18
CA ASN A 77 -12.18 1.43 7.18
C ASN A 77 -11.46 1.10 5.88
N VAL A 78 -11.90 0.04 5.22
CA VAL A 78 -11.35 -0.35 3.92
C VAL A 78 -11.86 0.60 2.86
N ILE A 79 -10.93 1.23 2.12
CA ILE A 79 -11.26 2.20 1.07
C ILE A 79 -10.75 1.80 -0.31
N VAL A 80 -9.74 0.93 -0.38
CA VAL A 80 -9.24 0.32 -1.62
C VAL A 80 -8.71 -1.09 -1.38
N LYS A 81 -8.73 -1.92 -2.43
CA LYS A 81 -8.15 -3.27 -2.47
C LYS A 81 -7.55 -3.52 -3.84
N PHE A 82 -6.41 -4.22 -3.86
CA PHE A 82 -5.79 -4.68 -5.09
C PHE A 82 -5.22 -6.11 -4.97
N PRO A 83 -5.11 -6.87 -6.08
CA PRO A 83 -5.60 -6.50 -7.40
C PRO A 83 -7.14 -6.50 -7.44
N PHE A 84 -7.72 -5.57 -8.18
CA PHE A 84 -9.18 -5.53 -8.39
C PHE A 84 -9.48 -5.18 -9.84
N LYS A 85 -10.13 -6.11 -10.55
CA LYS A 85 -10.35 -6.05 -12.00
C LYS A 85 -9.01 -5.96 -12.76
N ASN A 86 -8.83 -4.91 -13.57
CA ASN A 86 -7.65 -4.69 -14.40
C ASN A 86 -6.60 -3.80 -13.72
N ASP A 87 -6.81 -3.43 -12.46
CA ASP A 87 -5.85 -2.64 -11.71
C ASP A 87 -4.90 -3.58 -10.96
N TYR A 88 -3.63 -3.50 -11.33
CA TYR A 88 -2.58 -4.37 -10.84
C TYR A 88 -2.19 -4.06 -9.39
N GLY A 89 -2.50 -2.86 -8.88
CA GLY A 89 -2.28 -2.45 -7.49
C GLY A 89 -1.10 -1.53 -7.28
N TYR A 90 -1.15 -0.77 -6.19
CA TYR A 90 -0.20 0.30 -5.87
C TYR A 90 1.16 -0.24 -5.42
N TRP A 91 1.18 -1.26 -4.55
CA TRP A 91 2.42 -1.92 -4.12
C TRP A 91 2.74 -3.18 -4.92
N LEU A 92 1.76 -3.75 -5.61
CA LEU A 92 1.91 -4.99 -6.37
C LEU A 92 2.71 -4.82 -7.67
N ASP A 93 2.75 -3.60 -8.22
CA ASP A 93 3.43 -3.27 -9.48
C ASP A 93 4.86 -2.75 -9.29
N ASN A 94 5.50 -3.05 -8.15
CA ASN A 94 6.88 -2.66 -7.90
C ASN A 94 7.76 -3.86 -7.55
N ASN A 95 9.07 -3.68 -7.70
CA ASN A 95 10.06 -4.70 -7.36
C ASN A 95 10.37 -4.76 -5.84
N LEU A 96 9.46 -4.29 -4.97
CA LEU A 96 9.68 -4.33 -3.52
C LEU A 96 9.27 -5.68 -2.95
N THR A 97 10.15 -6.23 -2.13
CA THR A 97 9.93 -7.50 -1.43
C THR A 97 9.50 -7.27 0.00
N LEU A 98 8.98 -8.30 0.66
CA LEU A 98 8.70 -8.36 2.09
C LEU A 98 9.83 -7.72 2.94
N ASN A 99 11.09 -8.00 2.62
CA ASN A 99 12.24 -7.46 3.36
C ASN A 99 12.42 -5.95 3.15
N ASP A 100 12.14 -5.44 1.95
CA ASP A 100 12.15 -3.99 1.69
C ASP A 100 11.10 -3.27 2.53
N PHE A 101 9.91 -3.85 2.68
CA PHE A 101 8.86 -3.27 3.53
C PHE A 101 9.28 -3.23 4.99
N ILE A 102 9.80 -4.34 5.52
CA ILE A 102 10.28 -4.43 6.90
C ILE A 102 11.43 -3.43 7.16
N ALA A 103 12.31 -3.21 6.18
CA ALA A 103 13.42 -2.29 6.30
C ALA A 103 13.02 -0.81 6.19
N LYS A 104 12.01 -0.49 5.36
CA LYS A 104 11.63 0.90 5.04
C LYS A 104 10.49 1.46 5.88
N PHE A 105 9.64 0.60 6.44
CA PHE A 105 8.44 1.02 7.19
C PHE A 105 8.42 0.46 8.61
N GLU A 106 7.73 1.16 9.51
CA GLU A 106 7.37 0.61 10.82
C GLU A 106 6.24 -0.44 10.62
N THR A 107 6.64 -1.66 10.23
CA THR A 107 5.70 -2.75 9.94
C THR A 107 5.31 -3.53 11.18
N LYS A 108 4.06 -3.97 11.23
CA LYS A 108 3.51 -4.90 12.21
C LYS A 108 3.02 -6.16 11.49
N GLU A 109 3.46 -7.33 11.94
CA GLU A 109 2.89 -8.59 11.46
C GLU A 109 1.46 -8.76 11.99
N ILE A 110 0.55 -9.16 11.11
CA ILE A 110 -0.88 -9.37 11.42
C ILE A 110 -1.28 -10.81 11.10
N LYS A 111 -2.43 -11.24 11.64
CA LYS A 111 -2.95 -12.58 11.34
C LYS A 111 -3.57 -12.61 9.97
N GLN A 112 -3.51 -13.77 9.31
CA GLN A 112 -4.26 -14.04 8.09
C GLN A 112 -5.75 -13.74 8.25
N THR A 113 -6.34 -14.13 9.40
CA THR A 113 -7.77 -13.89 9.68
C THR A 113 -8.14 -12.42 9.60
N ASP A 114 -7.31 -11.56 10.20
CA ASP A 114 -7.54 -10.11 10.22
C ASP A 114 -7.47 -9.52 8.80
N PHE A 115 -6.58 -10.06 7.97
CA PHE A 115 -6.47 -9.69 6.56
C PHE A 115 -7.72 -10.10 5.78
N GLU A 116 -8.13 -11.37 5.87
CA GLU A 116 -9.28 -11.90 5.12
C GLU A 116 -10.60 -11.22 5.52
N GLU A 117 -10.79 -10.93 6.81
CA GLU A 117 -11.97 -10.19 7.27
C GLU A 117 -12.08 -8.81 6.61
N ASN A 118 -10.95 -8.11 6.41
CA ASN A 118 -10.94 -6.86 5.66
C ASN A 118 -11.07 -7.09 4.15
N TRP A 119 -10.47 -8.14 3.62
CA TRP A 119 -10.56 -8.52 2.20
C TRP A 119 -11.99 -8.85 1.76
N MET A 120 -12.85 -9.33 2.65
CA MET A 120 -14.25 -9.67 2.33
C MET A 120 -15.23 -8.49 2.42
N LYS A 121 -14.82 -7.34 2.98
CA LYS A 121 -15.70 -6.15 3.07
C LYS A 121 -16.08 -5.59 1.69
N ILE A 122 -17.34 -5.24 1.47
CA ILE A 122 -17.75 -4.54 0.24
C ILE A 122 -17.38 -3.06 0.38
N ILE A 123 -16.82 -2.46 -0.67
CA ILE A 123 -16.39 -1.04 -0.76
C ILE A 123 -17.27 -0.33 -1.80
#